data_AF-A0AAE0KBI7-F1
#
_entry.id   AF-A0AAE0KBI7-F1
#
_cell.length_a   1.000
_cell.length_b   1.000
_cell.length_c   1.000
_cell.angle_alpha   90.00
_cell.angle_beta   90.00
_cell.angle_gamma   90.00
#
_symmetry.space_group_name_H-M   'P 1'
#
loop_
_entity.id
_entity.type
_entity.pdbx_description
1 polymer ?
#
loop_
_entity_poly.entity_id
_entity_poly.type
_entity_poly.pdbx_seq_one_letter_code
_entity_poly.pdbx_strand_id
1 'polypeptide(L)'
;GHDGDDRCGAKPSRDGQCWKDVLKLQWTVHGFDYHASYIFSTPAHQNSWGYASFNLTSNIVPSYTAACTASSSQLSSFFYGIVVYNCVLPATAPAGAAASFRFNSLTGELDIDQTVVCREKNTQASFTASGSTNLTLSCTDTKTVNQNWTIGEIYSDEEIKCAPVDVTFRPSQVV
;
A
#
# COMPACT_ATOMS: atom_id res chain seq x y z
N GLY A 1 -21.03 -8.17 -49.15
CA GLY A 1 -20.45 -8.87 -48.00
C GLY A 1 -19.97 -7.82 -47.04
N HIS A 2 -20.48 -7.84 -45.80
CA HIS A 2 -19.92 -7.07 -44.71
C HIS A 2 -18.96 -8.01 -43.97
N ASP A 3 -17.66 -7.79 -44.13
CA ASP A 3 -16.64 -8.46 -43.33
C ASP A 3 -16.54 -7.71 -42.00
N GLY A 4 -17.11 -8.31 -40.95
CA GLY A 4 -16.95 -7.87 -39.57
C GLY A 4 -15.61 -8.36 -39.02
N ASP A 5 -14.68 -7.44 -38.82
CA ASP A 5 -13.40 -7.67 -38.15
C ASP A 5 -13.62 -7.70 -36.62
N ASP A 6 -14.13 -8.82 -36.11
CA ASP A 6 -14.22 -9.10 -34.67
C ASP A 6 -12.87 -9.67 -34.17
N ARG A 7 -11.87 -8.79 -34.01
CA ARG A 7 -10.60 -9.11 -33.34
C ARG A 7 -10.52 -8.59 -31.91
N CYS A 8 -11.63 -8.64 -31.18
CA CYS A 8 -11.55 -8.64 -29.73
C CYS A 8 -11.17 -10.07 -29.29
N GLY A 9 -9.88 -10.29 -29.02
CA GLY A 9 -9.37 -11.57 -28.55
C GLY A 9 -10.22 -12.11 -27.39
N ALA A 10 -10.47 -13.42 -27.39
CA ALA A 10 -11.30 -14.09 -26.39
C ALA A 10 -10.83 -13.72 -24.97
N LYS A 11 -11.70 -13.04 -24.20
CA LYS A 11 -11.46 -12.82 -22.77
C LYS A 11 -11.50 -14.18 -22.07
N PRO A 12 -10.55 -14.49 -21.18
CA PRO A 12 -10.65 -15.66 -20.31
C PRO A 12 -12.00 -15.71 -19.61
N SER A 13 -12.66 -16.87 -19.65
CA SER A 13 -13.92 -17.05 -18.95
C SER A 13 -13.71 -16.86 -17.44
N ARG A 14 -14.69 -16.23 -16.78
CA ARG A 14 -14.84 -16.24 -15.30
C ARG A 14 -15.16 -17.64 -14.74
N ASP A 15 -14.92 -18.70 -15.51
CA ASP A 15 -15.01 -20.10 -15.10
C ASP A 15 -13.65 -20.81 -15.12
N GLY A 16 -12.58 -20.12 -15.55
CA GLY A 16 -11.21 -20.63 -15.64
C GLY A 16 -10.56 -20.93 -14.27
N GLN A 17 -9.43 -21.64 -14.29
CA GLN A 17 -8.70 -21.99 -13.07
C GLN A 17 -8.13 -20.75 -12.39
N CYS A 18 -7.57 -19.82 -13.16
CA CYS A 18 -6.97 -18.60 -12.64
C CYS A 18 -8.01 -17.71 -11.96
N TRP A 19 -9.23 -17.61 -12.51
CA TRP A 19 -10.31 -16.91 -11.82
C TRP A 19 -10.64 -17.58 -10.48
N LYS A 20 -10.74 -18.92 -10.43
CA LYS A 20 -10.96 -19.67 -9.19
C LYS A 20 -9.83 -19.48 -8.18
N ASP A 21 -8.60 -19.26 -8.64
CA ASP A 21 -7.45 -18.98 -7.78
C ASP A 21 -7.51 -17.54 -7.25
N VAL A 22 -7.82 -16.54 -8.10
CA VAL A 22 -8.03 -15.15 -7.68
C VAL A 22 -9.15 -15.03 -6.63
N LEU A 23 -10.21 -15.83 -6.73
CA LEU A 23 -11.25 -15.88 -5.69
C LEU A 23 -10.77 -16.43 -4.34
N LYS A 24 -9.62 -17.12 -4.30
CA LYS A 24 -8.95 -17.62 -3.09
C LYS A 24 -7.74 -16.78 -2.70
N LEU A 25 -7.56 -15.63 -3.34
CA LEU A 25 -6.47 -14.72 -3.06
C LEU A 25 -6.48 -14.34 -1.58
N GLN A 26 -5.29 -14.38 -0.99
CA GLN A 26 -5.00 -13.91 0.35
C GLN A 26 -3.71 -13.11 0.29
N TRP A 27 -3.75 -11.90 0.83
CA TRP A 27 -2.59 -11.06 0.99
C TRP A 27 -1.90 -11.36 2.31
N THR A 28 -0.58 -11.23 2.32
CA THR A 28 0.19 -11.06 3.54
C THR A 28 1.04 -9.81 3.40
N VAL A 29 0.79 -8.87 4.29
CA VAL A 29 1.56 -7.65 4.53
C VAL A 29 2.63 -8.01 5.54
N HIS A 30 3.88 -7.80 5.16
CA HIS A 30 5.06 -8.08 5.97
C HIS A 30 5.72 -6.78 6.42
N GLY A 31 5.92 -6.65 7.72
CA GLY A 31 6.66 -5.58 8.36
C GLY A 31 6.08 -4.21 8.07
N PHE A 32 4.76 -4.04 8.22
CA PHE A 32 4.14 -2.72 8.12
C PHE A 32 4.72 -1.79 9.16
N ASP A 33 5.52 -0.84 8.69
CA ASP A 33 6.19 0.18 9.47
C ASP A 33 5.54 1.54 9.19
N TYR A 34 5.10 2.19 10.26
CA TYR A 34 4.64 3.58 10.24
C TYR A 34 5.48 4.38 11.23
N HIS A 35 6.01 5.50 10.77
CA HIS A 35 6.67 6.48 11.62
C HIS A 35 6.44 7.89 11.09
N ALA A 36 6.61 8.86 11.98
CA ALA A 36 6.49 10.27 11.68
C ALA A 36 7.52 11.08 12.45
N SER A 37 8.00 12.15 11.83
CA SER A 37 8.91 13.13 12.43
C SER A 37 8.31 14.52 12.33
N TYR A 38 8.36 15.25 13.44
CA TYR A 38 7.91 16.62 13.56
C TYR A 38 9.04 17.49 14.10
N ILE A 39 9.67 18.25 13.21
CA ILE A 39 10.76 19.15 13.57
C ILE A 39 10.24 20.58 13.53
N PHE A 40 10.37 21.29 14.65
CA PHE A 40 10.05 22.70 14.75
C PHE A 40 11.35 23.50 14.95
N SER A 41 11.73 24.30 13.96
CA SER A 41 12.89 25.21 14.10
C SER A 41 12.53 26.48 14.88
N THR A 42 11.24 26.85 14.88
CA THR A 42 10.63 27.82 15.79
C THR A 42 9.26 27.28 16.19
N PRO A 43 8.60 27.80 17.24
CA PRO A 43 7.24 27.37 17.59
C PRO A 43 6.21 27.48 16.44
N ALA A 44 6.48 28.30 15.42
CA ALA A 44 5.61 28.52 14.27
C ALA A 44 6.14 27.94 12.95
N HIS A 45 7.34 27.34 12.93
CA HIS A 45 7.96 26.83 11.71
C HIS A 45 8.21 25.33 11.79
N GLN A 46 7.34 24.58 11.14
CA GLN A 46 7.26 23.13 11.18
C GLN A 46 7.78 22.51 9.87
N ASN A 47 8.65 21.51 9.99
CA ASN A 47 9.03 20.59 8.92
C ASN A 47 8.71 19.18 9.40
N SER A 48 7.66 18.57 8.85
CA SER A 48 7.18 17.27 9.35
C SER A 48 6.76 16.35 8.22
N TRP A 49 7.03 15.07 8.45
CA TRP A 49 6.81 14.01 7.48
C TRP A 49 6.32 12.74 8.17
N GLY A 50 5.42 12.04 7.51
CA GLY A 50 5.03 10.68 7.84
C GLY A 50 5.48 9.72 6.75
N TYR A 51 5.83 8.50 7.16
CA TYR A 51 6.30 7.43 6.29
C TYR A 51 5.54 6.15 6.60
N ALA A 52 5.13 5.44 5.57
CA ALA A 52 4.54 4.11 5.68
C ALA A 52 5.23 3.16 4.70
N SER A 53 5.62 1.97 5.15
CA SER A 53 6.28 0.99 4.29
C SER A 53 5.97 -0.45 4.68
N PHE A 54 5.90 -1.34 3.69
CA PHE A 54 5.73 -2.78 3.89
C PHE A 54 6.06 -3.56 2.61
N ASN A 55 6.19 -4.87 2.76
CA ASN A 55 6.24 -5.81 1.64
C ASN A 55 4.90 -6.56 1.52
N LEU A 56 4.36 -6.64 0.31
CA LEU A 56 3.12 -7.34 0.02
C LEU A 56 3.37 -8.62 -0.77
N THR A 57 2.82 -9.72 -0.28
CA THR A 57 2.79 -11.01 -0.98
C THR A 57 1.36 -11.49 -1.13
N SER A 58 1.12 -12.40 -2.09
CA SER A 58 -0.13 -13.15 -2.13
C SER A 58 0.13 -14.62 -2.39
N ASN A 59 -0.78 -15.48 -1.91
CA ASN A 59 -0.71 -16.92 -2.09
C ASN A 59 -0.82 -17.39 -3.55
N ILE A 60 -1.39 -16.57 -4.45
CA ILE A 60 -1.59 -16.96 -5.86
C ILE A 60 -0.54 -16.41 -6.83
N VAL A 61 0.23 -15.40 -6.42
CA VAL A 61 1.41 -14.93 -7.15
C VAL A 61 2.65 -15.05 -6.27
N PRO A 62 3.07 -16.28 -5.90
CA PRO A 62 4.21 -16.48 -5.00
C PRO A 62 5.57 -16.13 -5.64
N SER A 63 5.61 -15.83 -6.93
CA SER A 63 6.83 -15.55 -7.68
C SER A 63 7.40 -14.14 -7.47
N TYR A 64 6.66 -13.23 -6.84
CA TYR A 64 7.14 -11.88 -6.56
C TYR A 64 6.52 -11.27 -5.30
N THR A 65 7.25 -10.30 -4.76
CA THR A 65 6.85 -9.46 -3.63
C THR A 65 6.76 -8.01 -4.12
N ALA A 66 5.68 -7.30 -3.78
CA ALA A 66 5.57 -5.87 -4.06
C ALA A 66 6.14 -5.07 -2.88
N ALA A 67 7.01 -4.09 -3.15
CA ALA A 67 7.51 -3.16 -2.15
C ALA A 67 6.62 -1.92 -2.14
N CYS A 68 5.93 -1.68 -1.04
CA CYS A 68 4.96 -0.59 -0.90
C CYS A 68 5.55 0.47 0.03
N THR A 69 5.71 1.70 -0.47
CA THR A 69 6.23 2.82 0.32
C THR A 69 5.44 4.09 0.05
N ALA A 70 5.33 4.93 1.07
CA ALA A 70 4.70 6.23 0.98
C ALA A 70 5.37 7.22 1.92
N SER A 71 5.42 8.48 1.50
CA SER A 71 5.78 9.62 2.34
C SER A 71 4.72 10.70 2.18
N SER A 72 4.45 11.45 3.25
CA SER A 72 3.48 12.54 3.22
C SER A 72 3.91 13.67 4.14
N SER A 73 3.65 14.90 3.72
CA SER A 73 3.81 16.13 4.50
C SER A 73 2.47 16.78 4.85
N GLN A 74 1.36 16.04 4.70
CA GLN A 74 0.04 16.53 5.10
C GLN A 74 0.00 16.81 6.60
N LEU A 75 -0.54 17.97 6.97
CA LEU A 75 -0.59 18.40 8.36
C LEU A 75 -1.44 17.45 9.23
N SER A 76 -1.13 17.41 10.52
CA SER A 76 -1.77 16.60 11.57
C SER A 76 -1.52 15.09 11.50
N SER A 77 -2.03 14.38 10.48
CA SER A 77 -2.03 12.90 10.48
C SER A 77 -1.24 12.24 9.35
N PHE A 78 -0.67 12.98 8.39
CA PHE A 78 0.06 12.51 7.20
C PHE A 78 -0.71 11.59 6.24
N PHE A 79 -1.47 10.60 6.73
CA PHE A 79 -2.15 9.57 5.96
C PHE A 79 -3.63 9.50 6.37
N TYR A 80 -4.52 9.91 5.46
CA TYR A 80 -5.98 10.01 5.69
C TYR A 80 -6.79 8.94 4.95
N GLY A 81 -6.15 7.93 4.35
CA GLY A 81 -6.83 6.89 3.57
C GLY A 81 -7.34 7.35 2.20
N ILE A 82 -6.95 8.53 1.72
CA ILE A 82 -7.46 9.11 0.46
C ILE A 82 -6.47 9.06 -0.70
N VAL A 83 -5.16 9.07 -0.41
CA VAL A 83 -4.11 9.08 -1.43
C VAL A 83 -3.72 7.65 -1.77
N VAL A 84 -3.77 7.32 -3.06
CA VAL A 84 -3.32 6.01 -3.58
C VAL A 84 -1.82 6.04 -3.81
N TYR A 85 -1.10 5.12 -3.17
CA TYR A 85 0.33 4.92 -3.32
C TYR A 85 0.59 3.63 -4.10
N ASN A 86 1.31 3.75 -5.21
CA ASN A 86 1.66 2.59 -6.03
C ASN A 86 2.84 1.83 -5.41
N CYS A 87 2.71 0.52 -5.31
CA CYS A 87 3.81 -0.34 -4.92
C CYS A 87 4.73 -0.60 -6.12
N VAL A 88 6.02 -0.80 -5.84
CA VAL A 88 7.01 -1.21 -6.82
C VAL A 88 6.99 -2.73 -6.95
N LEU A 89 6.78 -3.22 -8.17
CA LEU A 89 6.88 -4.64 -8.51
C LEU A 89 8.25 -4.95 -9.13
N PRO A 90 8.83 -6.14 -8.91
CA PRO A 90 10.06 -6.53 -9.56
C PRO A 90 9.85 -6.76 -11.05
N ALA A 91 10.94 -6.70 -11.84
CA ALA A 91 10.89 -6.90 -13.29
C ALA A 91 10.40 -8.30 -13.72
N THR A 92 10.39 -9.27 -12.80
CA THR A 92 9.83 -10.61 -13.01
C THR A 92 8.30 -10.64 -12.96
N ALA A 93 7.65 -9.57 -12.48
CA ALA A 93 6.21 -9.48 -12.45
C ALA A 93 5.65 -9.42 -13.90
N PRO A 94 4.53 -10.12 -14.19
CA PRO A 94 3.90 -10.05 -15.49
C PRO A 94 3.52 -8.62 -15.90
N ALA A 95 3.73 -8.26 -17.16
CA ALA A 95 3.23 -6.99 -17.70
C ALA A 95 1.71 -6.84 -17.45
N GLY A 96 1.32 -5.73 -16.86
CA GLY A 96 -0.06 -5.44 -16.44
C GLY A 96 -0.38 -5.81 -14.98
N ALA A 97 0.53 -6.48 -14.27
CA ALA A 97 0.41 -6.66 -12.83
C ALA A 97 0.64 -5.32 -12.13
N ALA A 98 -0.11 -5.07 -11.06
CA ALA A 98 0.01 -3.85 -10.28
C ALA A 98 -0.39 -4.12 -8.81
N ALA A 99 0.11 -3.30 -7.91
CA ALA A 99 -0.38 -3.23 -6.53
C ALA A 99 -0.32 -1.78 -6.06
N SER A 100 -1.29 -1.39 -5.25
CA SER A 100 -1.34 -0.07 -4.63
C SER A 100 -2.02 -0.17 -3.27
N PHE A 101 -1.81 0.85 -2.43
CA PHE A 101 -2.43 0.92 -1.12
C PHE A 101 -2.88 2.33 -0.76
N ARG A 102 -3.80 2.42 0.19
CA ARG A 102 -4.10 3.64 0.95
C ARG A 102 -3.97 3.30 2.43
N PHE A 103 -3.49 4.25 3.21
CA PHE A 103 -3.35 4.09 4.65
C PHE A 103 -4.00 5.26 5.37
N ASN A 104 -4.69 4.97 6.47
CA ASN A 104 -5.24 5.95 7.39
C ASN A 104 -4.60 5.74 8.77
N SER A 105 -3.74 6.67 9.19
CA SER A 105 -3.01 6.55 10.45
C SER A 105 -3.88 6.77 11.68
N LEU A 106 -5.04 7.43 11.56
CA LEU A 106 -5.97 7.65 12.67
C LEU A 106 -6.76 6.39 13.03
N THR A 107 -7.15 5.61 12.01
CA THR A 107 -7.97 4.41 12.20
C THR A 107 -7.15 3.12 12.14
N GLY A 108 -5.93 3.19 11.60
CA GLY A 108 -5.13 2.01 11.26
C GLY A 108 -5.60 1.30 10.00
N GLU A 109 -6.56 1.86 9.25
CA GLU A 109 -7.09 1.22 8.05
C GLU A 109 -6.04 1.19 6.93
N LEU A 110 -5.77 -0.01 6.43
CA LEU A 110 -4.94 -0.28 5.27
C LEU A 110 -5.81 -0.87 4.16
N ASP A 111 -6.01 -0.11 3.11
CA ASP A 111 -6.63 -0.55 1.86
C ASP A 111 -5.57 -1.06 0.90
N ILE A 112 -5.82 -2.19 0.25
CA ILE A 112 -4.97 -2.73 -0.80
C ILE A 112 -5.80 -3.00 -2.06
N ASP A 113 -5.25 -2.60 -3.20
CA ASP A 113 -5.68 -2.97 -4.53
C ASP A 113 -4.55 -3.75 -5.22
N GLN A 114 -4.84 -4.93 -5.75
CA GLN A 114 -3.89 -5.74 -6.51
C GLN A 114 -4.50 -6.17 -7.85
N THR A 115 -3.81 -5.87 -8.94
CA THR A 115 -4.12 -6.41 -10.28
C THR A 115 -3.27 -7.64 -10.54
N VAL A 116 -3.94 -8.78 -10.72
CA VAL A 116 -3.33 -10.07 -11.00
C VAL A 116 -3.51 -10.41 -12.48
N VAL A 117 -2.41 -10.71 -13.16
CA VAL A 117 -2.42 -11.12 -14.57
C VAL A 117 -2.47 -12.64 -14.65
N CYS A 118 -3.57 -13.13 -15.20
CA CYS A 118 -3.84 -14.54 -15.46
C CYS A 118 -3.48 -14.89 -16.90
N ARG A 119 -2.76 -16.02 -17.09
CA ARG A 119 -2.52 -16.59 -18.42
C ARG A 119 -3.00 -18.03 -18.45
N GLU A 120 -3.95 -18.31 -19.34
CA GLU A 120 -4.47 -19.65 -19.58
C GLU A 120 -4.40 -19.98 -21.07
N LYS A 121 -3.62 -21.00 -21.43
CA LYS A 121 -3.35 -21.39 -22.82
C LYS A 121 -2.89 -20.17 -23.64
N ASN A 122 -3.68 -19.74 -24.63
CA ASN A 122 -3.37 -18.60 -25.50
C ASN A 122 -4.14 -17.32 -25.11
N THR A 123 -4.71 -17.27 -23.89
CA THR A 123 -5.54 -16.15 -23.43
C THR A 123 -4.94 -15.51 -22.17
N GLN A 124 -5.06 -14.18 -22.07
CA GLN A 124 -4.63 -13.40 -20.92
C GLN A 124 -5.80 -12.57 -20.39
N ALA A 125 -5.96 -12.55 -19.06
CA ALA A 125 -6.89 -11.70 -18.34
C ALA A 125 -6.14 -10.96 -17.24
N SER A 126 -6.71 -9.84 -16.81
CA SER A 126 -6.33 -9.20 -15.56
C SER A 126 -7.56 -9.12 -14.68
N PHE A 127 -7.39 -9.42 -13.39
CA PHE A 127 -8.42 -9.27 -12.37
C PHE A 127 -7.91 -8.35 -11.29
N THR A 128 -8.77 -7.46 -10.80
CA THR A 128 -8.42 -6.55 -9.72
C THR A 128 -9.10 -7.00 -8.44
N ALA A 129 -8.29 -7.27 -7.43
CA ALA A 129 -8.75 -7.60 -6.09
C ALA A 129 -8.56 -6.37 -5.18
N SER A 130 -9.58 -6.05 -4.41
CA SER A 130 -9.62 -4.89 -3.51
C SER A 130 -10.08 -5.35 -2.12
N GLY A 131 -9.48 -4.81 -1.07
CA GLY A 131 -9.90 -5.09 0.30
C GLY A 131 -9.15 -4.28 1.33
N SER A 132 -9.67 -4.29 2.56
CA SER A 132 -9.14 -3.50 3.66
C SER A 132 -8.99 -4.31 4.93
N THR A 133 -8.11 -3.85 5.80
CA THR A 133 -7.94 -4.37 7.16
C THR A 133 -7.59 -3.23 8.11
N ASN A 134 -7.85 -3.40 9.40
CA ASN A 134 -7.38 -2.47 10.43
C ASN A 134 -6.12 -3.03 11.09
N LEU A 135 -5.06 -2.23 11.08
CA LEU A 135 -3.80 -2.51 11.75
C LEU A 135 -3.88 -2.06 13.20
N THR A 136 -3.43 -2.91 14.12
CA THR A 136 -3.21 -2.50 15.51
C THR A 136 -1.77 -2.04 15.66
N LEU A 137 -1.55 -0.72 15.63
CA LEU A 137 -0.23 -0.13 15.74
C LEU A 137 0.13 0.13 17.21
N SER A 138 1.31 -0.31 17.61
CA SER A 138 1.89 -0.01 18.92
C SER A 138 3.00 1.02 18.74
N CYS A 139 2.70 2.29 19.03
CA CYS A 139 3.58 3.41 18.75
C CYS A 139 4.21 3.99 20.02
N THR A 140 5.47 4.38 19.90
CA THR A 140 6.17 5.20 20.89
C THR A 140 6.24 6.62 20.36
N ASP A 141 5.88 7.57 21.20
CA ASP A 141 6.00 9.01 20.95
C ASP A 141 7.14 9.55 21.83
N THR A 142 8.16 10.10 21.20
CA THR A 142 9.28 10.76 21.88
C THR A 142 9.33 12.21 21.46
N LYS A 143 9.20 13.11 22.44
CA LYS A 143 9.25 14.55 22.24
C LYS A 143 10.35 15.21 23.07
N THR A 144 11.16 16.02 22.42
CA THR A 144 12.17 16.87 23.05
C THR A 144 11.87 18.33 22.76
N VAL A 145 12.02 19.19 23.78
CA VAL A 145 11.76 20.63 23.69
C VAL A 145 12.93 21.37 24.31
N ASN A 146 13.54 22.28 23.54
CA ASN A 146 14.58 23.17 24.04
C ASN A 146 13.93 24.39 24.70
N GLN A 147 13.85 24.38 26.05
CA GLN A 147 13.27 25.50 26.80
C GLN A 147 14.11 26.78 26.74
N ASN A 148 15.42 26.67 26.45
CA ASN A 148 16.35 27.80 26.36
C ASN A 148 16.70 28.12 24.90
N TRP A 149 15.79 27.80 23.97
CA TRP A 149 16.01 27.94 22.54
C TRP A 149 16.40 29.36 22.12
N THR A 150 17.38 29.44 21.22
CA THR A 150 17.80 30.67 20.54
C THR A 150 17.66 30.54 19.02
N ILE A 151 17.56 31.68 18.33
CA ILE A 151 17.39 31.71 16.87
C ILE A 151 18.54 30.96 16.19
N GLY A 152 18.19 29.93 15.40
CA GLY A 152 19.13 29.06 14.70
C GLY A 152 19.17 27.63 15.23
N GLU A 153 18.59 27.37 16.41
CA GLU A 153 18.50 26.03 17.01
C GLU A 153 17.19 25.33 16.63
N ILE A 154 17.07 24.04 16.96
CA ILE A 154 15.78 23.33 16.92
C ILE A 154 15.02 23.62 18.21
N TYR A 155 13.79 24.10 18.06
CA TYR A 155 12.91 24.38 19.20
C TYR A 155 12.35 23.09 19.78
N SER A 156 11.82 22.21 18.93
CA SER A 156 11.37 20.88 19.35
C SER A 156 11.51 19.84 18.24
N ASP A 157 11.72 18.61 18.67
CA ASP A 157 11.76 17.41 17.82
C ASP A 157 10.83 16.37 18.45
N GLU A 158 9.89 15.87 17.66
CA GLU A 158 8.95 14.83 18.06
C GLU A 158 8.97 13.71 17.02
N GLU A 159 9.17 12.47 17.47
CA GLU A 159 9.15 11.27 16.65
C GLU A 159 8.05 10.32 17.15
N ILE A 160 7.18 9.91 16.24
CA ILE A 160 6.25 8.81 16.46
C ILE A 160 6.79 7.62 15.70
N LYS A 161 7.03 6.50 16.38
CA LYS A 161 7.53 5.28 15.75
C LYS A 161 6.74 4.07 16.21
N CYS A 162 6.13 3.36 15.26
CA CYS A 162 5.35 2.18 15.53
C CYS A 162 6.18 0.91 15.34
N ALA A 163 5.93 -0.10 16.17
CA ALA A 163 6.51 -1.43 15.95
C ALA A 163 5.95 -2.02 14.63
N PRO A 164 6.79 -2.68 13.82
CA PRO A 164 6.33 -3.30 12.58
C PRO A 164 5.24 -4.36 12.82
N VAL A 165 4.26 -4.41 11.92
CA VAL A 165 3.11 -5.34 12.01
C VAL A 165 3.04 -6.24 10.77
N ASP A 166 2.86 -7.53 11.01
CA ASP A 166 2.47 -8.49 9.97
C ASP A 166 0.96 -8.72 10.02
N VAL A 167 0.31 -8.77 8.86
CA VAL A 167 -1.12 -9.11 8.79
C VAL A 167 -1.45 -9.89 7.52
N THR A 168 -2.34 -10.85 7.66
CA THR A 168 -2.87 -11.65 6.57
C THR A 168 -4.38 -11.47 6.48
N PHE A 169 -4.88 -11.11 5.30
CA PHE A 169 -6.31 -10.88 5.08
C PHE A 169 -6.70 -11.16 3.62
N ARG A 170 -8.02 -11.24 3.37
CA ARG A 170 -8.57 -11.52 2.03
C ARG A 170 -9.18 -10.25 1.43
N PRO A 171 -9.19 -10.13 0.10
CA PRO A 171 -9.96 -9.10 -0.59
C PRO A 171 -11.44 -9.20 -0.22
N SER A 172 -12.12 -8.05 -0.14
CA SER A 172 -13.57 -7.98 -0.03
C SER A 172 -14.26 -8.05 -1.41
N GLN A 173 -13.52 -7.70 -2.48
CA GLN A 173 -14.02 -7.65 -3.84
C GLN A 173 -12.97 -8.14 -4.84
N VAL A 174 -13.44 -8.79 -5.92
CA VAL A 174 -12.65 -9.12 -7.11
C VAL A 174 -13.48 -8.78 -8.36
N VAL A 175 -12.90 -8.08 -9.33
CA VAL A 175 -13.56 -7.68 -10.59
C VAL A 175 -12.82 -8.13 -11.85
#